data_AF-A0A7W9YEP9-F1
#
_entry.id   AF-A0A7W9YEP9-F1
#
_cell.length_a   1.000
_cell.length_b   1.000
_cell.length_c   1.000
_cell.angle_alpha   90.00
_cell.angle_beta   90.00
_cell.angle_gamma   90.00
#
_symmetry.space_group_name_H-M   'P 1'
#
loop_
_entity.id
_entity.type
_entity.pdbx_description
1 polymer ?
#
loop_
_entity_poly.entity_id
_entity_poly.type
_entity_poly.pdbx_seq_one_letter_code
_entity_poly.pdbx_strand_id
1 'polypeptide(L)' 'MNTAATTTGNATALRTADRAAYLICSDDPAEVTAGLRLAFALPRELRTEILAGVEYYLADDEPDEAA' A
#
# COMPACT_ATOMS: atom_id res chain seq x y z
N MET A 1 23.07 -15.11 -16.00
CA MET A 1 23.34 -13.72 -15.54
C MET A 1 22.09 -12.90 -15.82
N ASN A 2 21.27 -12.58 -14.81
CA ASN A 2 20.07 -11.74 -15.00
C ASN A 2 19.76 -10.86 -13.76
N THR A 3 20.78 -10.54 -12.97
CA THR A 3 20.63 -9.90 -11.64
C THR A 3 20.12 -8.45 -11.73
N ALA A 4 20.42 -7.72 -12.81
CA ALA A 4 20.03 -6.32 -12.98
C ALA A 4 18.52 -6.14 -13.26
N ALA A 5 17.90 -7.04 -14.02
CA ALA A 5 16.46 -6.97 -14.32
C ALA A 5 15.61 -7.28 -13.08
N THR A 6 16.03 -8.25 -12.26
CA THR A 6 15.36 -8.61 -11.01
C THR A 6 15.48 -7.51 -9.95
N THR A 7 16.64 -6.86 -9.86
CA THR A 7 16.89 -5.78 -8.90
C THR A 7 16.07 -4.52 -9.22
N THR A 8 16.01 -4.12 -10.49
CA THR A 8 15.22 -2.96 -10.94
C THR A 8 13.71 -3.23 -10.88
N GLY A 9 13.29 -4.46 -11.19
CA GLY A 9 11.89 -4.89 -11.01
C GLY A 9 11.47 -4.79 -9.54
N ASN A 10 12.33 -5.22 -8.62
CA ASN A 10 12.06 -5.16 -7.18
C ASN A 10 11.99 -3.72 -6.65
N ALA A 11 12.95 -2.85 -7.02
CA ALA A 11 12.94 -1.44 -6.63
C ALA A 11 11.74 -0.64 -7.19
N THR A 12 11.19 -1.07 -8.33
CA THR A 12 9.98 -0.47 -8.91
C THR A 12 8.72 -0.96 -8.19
N ALA A 13 8.67 -2.25 -7.84
CA ALA A 13 7.58 -2.82 -7.05
C ALA A 13 7.48 -2.19 -5.66
N LEU A 14 8.60 -1.99 -4.96
CA LEU A 14 8.62 -1.35 -3.64
C LEU A 14 8.16 0.11 -3.69
N ARG A 15 8.64 0.92 -4.65
CA ARG A 15 8.14 2.30 -4.82
C ARG A 15 6.66 2.37 -5.16
N THR A 16 6.15 1.36 -5.88
CA THR A 16 4.72 1.25 -6.20
C THR A 16 3.91 0.85 -4.97
N ALA A 17 4.47 -0.01 -4.11
CA ALA A 17 3.89 -0.38 -2.81
C ALA A 17 3.77 0.83 -1.88
N ASP A 18 4.85 1.62 -1.73
CA ASP A 18 4.84 2.85 -0.92
C ASP A 18 3.78 3.84 -1.41
N ARG A 19 3.69 4.04 -2.73
CA ARG A 19 2.68 4.92 -3.33
C ARG A 19 1.26 4.39 -3.10
N ALA A 20 1.05 3.09 -3.21
CA ALA A 20 -0.26 2.49 -2.97
C ALA A 20 -0.69 2.68 -1.51
N ALA A 21 0.20 2.42 -0.54
CA ALA A 21 -0.06 2.62 0.88
C ALA A 21 -0.43 4.08 1.19
N TYR A 22 0.35 5.05 0.68
CA TYR A 22 0.07 6.48 0.86
C TYR A 22 -1.34 6.87 0.35
N LEU A 23 -1.72 6.40 -0.84
CA LEU A 23 -3.01 6.75 -1.44
C LEU A 23 -4.21 6.09 -0.73
N ILE A 24 -4.04 4.91 -0.17
CA ILE A 24 -5.12 4.19 0.54
C ILE A 24 -5.50 4.91 1.84
N CYS A 25 -4.55 5.60 2.48
CA CYS A 25 -4.79 6.39 3.68
C CYS A 25 -5.27 7.84 3.39
N SER A 26 -5.61 8.18 2.14
CA SER A 26 -6.11 9.51 1.77
C SER A 26 -7.59 9.69 2.14
N ASP A 27 -7.97 10.93 2.44
CA ASP A 27 -9.38 11.33 2.62
C ASP A 27 -10.15 11.45 1.29
N ASP A 28 -9.45 11.48 0.15
CA ASP A 28 -10.08 11.54 -1.18
C ASP A 28 -10.45 10.12 -1.68
N PRO A 29 -11.75 9.79 -1.87
CA PRO A 29 -12.17 8.50 -2.39
C PRO A 29 -11.56 8.13 -3.75
N ALA A 30 -11.25 9.11 -4.59
CA ALA A 30 -10.61 8.87 -5.88
C ALA A 30 -9.16 8.40 -5.72
N GLU A 31 -8.43 8.98 -4.77
CA GLU A 31 -7.07 8.57 -4.41
C GLU A 31 -7.06 7.18 -3.77
N VAL A 32 -7.98 6.91 -2.83
CA VAL A 32 -8.14 5.58 -2.23
C VAL A 32 -8.39 4.52 -3.30
N THR A 33 -9.29 4.80 -4.24
CA THR A 33 -9.58 3.89 -5.36
C THR A 33 -8.34 3.65 -6.23
N ALA A 34 -7.55 4.69 -6.49
CA ALA A 34 -6.31 4.57 -7.24
C ALA A 34 -5.26 3.75 -6.48
N GLY A 35 -5.12 3.97 -5.17
CA GLY A 35 -4.25 3.21 -4.28
C GLY A 35 -4.58 1.73 -4.24
N LEU A 36 -5.86 1.38 -4.09
CA LEU A 36 -6.33 0.00 -4.15
C LEU A 36 -5.99 -0.67 -5.49
N ARG A 37 -6.26 0.01 -6.62
CA ARG A 37 -5.91 -0.52 -7.95
C ARG A 37 -4.42 -0.80 -8.10
N LEU A 38 -3.56 0.07 -7.57
CA LEU A 38 -2.12 -0.15 -7.56
C LEU A 38 -1.73 -1.35 -6.69
N ALA A 39 -2.29 -1.44 -5.47
CA ALA A 39 -2.03 -2.56 -4.57
C ALA A 39 -2.45 -3.92 -5.18
N PHE A 40 -3.59 -3.96 -5.88
CA PHE A 40 -4.06 -5.19 -6.54
C PHE A 40 -3.22 -5.60 -7.75
N ALA A 41 -2.47 -4.68 -8.36
CA ALA A 41 -1.53 -4.98 -9.44
C ALA A 41 -0.17 -5.51 -8.95
N LEU A 42 0.12 -5.43 -7.64
CA LEU A 42 1.36 -5.92 -7.05
C LEU A 42 1.33 -7.44 -6.78
N PRO A 43 2.52 -8.06 -6.62
CA PRO A 43 2.64 -9.42 -6.08
C PRO A 43 1.87 -9.58 -4.77
N ARG A 44 1.36 -10.80 -4.54
CA ARG A 44 0.52 -11.12 -3.38
C ARG A 44 1.18 -10.76 -2.05
N GLU A 45 2.47 -11.02 -1.91
CA GLU A 45 3.24 -10.74 -0.69
C GLU A 45 3.19 -9.26 -0.34
N LEU A 46 3.55 -8.38 -1.28
CA LEU A 46 3.53 -6.92 -1.09
C LEU A 46 2.11 -6.40 -0.86
N ARG A 47 1.11 -6.92 -1.60
CA ARG A 47 -0.29 -6.54 -1.38
C ARG A 47 -0.76 -6.87 0.03
N THR A 48 -0.42 -8.06 0.54
CA THR A 48 -0.79 -8.47 1.89
C THR A 48 -0.11 -7.59 2.94
N GLU A 49 1.16 -7.24 2.75
CA GLU A 49 1.90 -6.36 3.67
C GLU A 49 1.31 -4.94 3.71
N ILE A 50 0.98 -4.35 2.56
CA ILE A 50 0.31 -3.04 2.48
C ILE A 50 -1.01 -3.05 3.24
N LEU A 51 -1.88 -4.05 2.96
CA LEU A 51 -3.21 -4.11 3.58
C LEU A 51 -3.12 -4.31 5.10
N ALA A 52 -2.16 -5.11 5.58
CA ALA A 52 -1.93 -5.27 7.02
C ALA A 52 -1.45 -3.97 7.67
N GLY A 53 -0.57 -3.21 7.00
CA GLY A 53 -0.11 -1.90 7.49
C GLY A 53 -1.23 -0.85 7.53
N VAL A 54 -2.10 -0.84 6.52
CA VAL A 54 -3.29 0.03 6.47
C VAL A 54 -4.27 -0.35 7.58
N GLU A 55 -4.54 -1.63 7.80
CA GLU A 55 -5.42 -2.10 8.87
C GLU A 55 -4.90 -1.67 10.25
N TYR A 56 -3.58 -1.78 10.48
CA TYR A 56 -2.94 -1.27 11.70
C TYR A 56 -3.14 0.24 11.87
N TYR A 57 -2.90 1.02 10.81
CA TYR A 57 -3.02 2.47 10.85
C TYR A 57 -4.46 2.93 11.12
N LEU A 58 -5.45 2.27 10.51
CA LEU A 58 -6.86 2.58 10.69
C LEU A 58 -7.41 2.12 12.05
N ALA A 59 -6.81 1.10 12.66
CA ALA A 59 -7.18 0.65 14.00
C ALA A 59 -6.69 1.61 15.11
N ASP A 60 -5.56 2.30 14.90
CA ASP A 60 -5.05 3.34 15.83
C ASP A 60 -5.86 4.65 15.75
N ASP A 61 -6.70 4.82 14.73
CA ASP A 61 -7.62 5.96 14.56
C ASP A 61 -9.01 5.67 15.19
N GLU A 62 -9.13 4.67 16.08
CA GLU A 62 -10.30 4.54 16.95
C GLU A 62 -10.50 5.89 17.67
N PRO A 63 -11.63 6.59 17.44
CA PRO A 63 -11.89 7.83 18.15
C PRO A 63 -11.96 7.47 19.63
N ASP A 64 -11.02 8.03 20.39
CA ASP A 64 -11.01 8.01 21.84
C ASP A 64 -12.43 8.26 22.32
N GLU A 65 -13.00 7.25 22.97
CA GLU A 65 -14.41 7.10 23.30
C GLU A 65 -14.95 8.39 23.95
N ALA A 66 -15.66 9.21 23.18
CA ALA A 66 -16.19 10.47 23.67
C ALA A 66 -17.56 10.26 24.34
N ALA A 67 -17.49 9.97 25.65
CA ALA A 67 -18.46 10.28 26.72
C ALA A 67 -19.82 9.54 26.77
#